data_AF-A0A067GA28-F1
#
_entry.id   AF-A0A067GA28-F1
#
_cell.length_a   1.000
_cell.length_b   1.000
_cell.length_c   1.000
_cell.angle_alpha   90.00
_cell.angle_beta   90.00
_cell.angle_gamma   90.00
#
_symmetry.space_group_name_H-M   'P 1'
#
loop_
_entity.id
_entity.type
_entity.pdbx_description
1 polymer ?
#
loop_
_entity_poly.entity_id
_entity_poly.type
_entity_poly.pdbx_seq_one_letter_code
_entity_poly.pdbx_strand_id
1 'polypeptide(L)'
;ENGFKIELKEYGPISKLSLLVTPTVYIYGQAANKFVYTCDDNALANQQPSLIRRIYGERSITGLGVDEHKRLRGALESFFKPEVLKQYVGKMDEDIRKHLNMHWHGKQKVAVMPLMKSLTFNIPSSLIFGIEQGATINAFIELFQDIMDGIVSIPINCPFTRFNRGLKIHQSSSVAFRGGPWICPGHEFTRIENLATIHHLVTPFSWKSFSSFQARTTNRN
;
A
#
# COMPACT_ATOMS: atom_id res chain seq x y z
N GLU A 1 12.17 10.64 -6.79
CA GLU A 1 13.19 10.05 -5.90
C GLU A 1 14.53 10.80 -5.89
N ASN A 2 14.99 11.40 -7.00
CA ASN A 2 16.31 12.07 -7.03
C ASN A 2 16.36 13.43 -6.30
N GLY A 3 15.26 14.17 -6.18
CA GLY A 3 15.25 15.48 -5.49
C GLY A 3 15.55 15.39 -3.99
N PHE A 4 14.90 14.45 -3.28
CA PHE A 4 15.07 14.27 -1.83
C PHE A 4 16.50 13.87 -1.43
N LYS A 5 17.21 13.09 -2.25
CA LYS A 5 18.59 12.67 -1.93
C LYS A 5 19.61 13.80 -2.03
N ILE A 6 19.33 14.83 -2.83
CA ILE A 6 20.24 15.96 -3.04
C ILE A 6 20.18 16.91 -1.85
N GLU A 7 18.97 17.24 -1.38
CA GLU A 7 18.74 18.07 -0.20
C GLU A 7 19.37 17.47 1.09
N LEU A 8 19.36 16.15 1.23
CA LEU A 8 19.85 15.49 2.46
C LEU A 8 21.35 15.59 2.71
N LYS A 9 22.16 15.76 1.65
CA LYS A 9 23.60 15.94 1.79
C LYS A 9 23.99 17.36 2.21
N GLU A 10 23.15 18.35 1.91
CA GLU A 10 23.46 19.76 2.18
C GLU A 10 23.04 20.21 3.58
N TYR A 11 21.90 19.73 4.09
CA TYR A 11 21.29 20.27 5.31
C TYR A 11 21.49 19.44 6.60
N GLY A 12 22.09 18.25 6.49
CA GLY A 12 22.40 17.39 7.64
C GLY A 12 21.23 16.52 8.15
N PRO A 13 21.42 15.75 9.25
CA PRO A 13 20.49 14.70 9.70
C PRO A 13 19.10 15.18 10.16
N ILE A 14 18.96 16.48 10.44
CA ILE A 14 17.72 17.16 10.82
C ILE A 14 17.61 18.40 9.94
N SER A 15 16.56 18.47 9.12
CA SER A 15 16.36 19.55 8.14
C SER A 15 14.91 20.06 8.21
N LYS A 16 14.71 21.37 8.05
CA LYS A 16 13.37 21.97 7.94
C LYS A 16 13.03 22.17 6.48
N LEU A 17 11.86 21.70 6.06
CA LEU A 17 11.33 21.91 4.72
C LEU A 17 9.82 22.20 4.76
N SER A 18 9.24 22.51 3.61
CA SER A 18 7.78 22.65 3.46
C SER A 18 7.27 21.54 2.56
N LEU A 19 6.57 20.56 3.14
CA LEU A 19 5.96 19.48 2.39
C LEU A 19 4.49 19.81 2.17
N LEU A 20 4.07 19.96 0.90
CA LEU A 20 2.69 20.29 0.55
C LEU A 20 2.16 21.52 1.33
N VAL A 21 2.97 22.59 1.38
CA VAL A 21 2.69 23.86 2.10
C VAL A 21 2.68 23.73 3.63
N THR A 22 2.93 22.52 4.16
CA THR A 22 2.97 22.29 5.61
C THR A 22 4.44 22.33 6.10
N PRO A 23 4.77 23.21 7.06
CA PRO A 23 6.09 23.21 7.70
C PRO A 23 6.39 21.82 8.28
N THR A 24 7.47 21.21 7.80
CA THR A 24 7.82 19.81 8.09
C THR A 24 9.28 19.72 8.50
N VAL A 25 9.54 19.04 9.62
CA VAL A 25 10.92 18.69 10.02
C VAL A 25 11.20 17.29 9.50
N TYR A 26 12.21 17.17 8.64
CA TYR A 26 12.72 15.89 8.19
C TYR A 26 13.86 15.45 9.08
N ILE A 27 13.74 14.22 9.58
CA ILE A 27 14.73 13.58 10.44
C ILE A 27 15.05 12.22 9.86
N TYR A 28 16.33 11.85 9.82
CA TYR A 28 16.76 10.55 9.33
C TYR A 28 17.96 10.00 10.11
N GLY A 29 18.14 8.68 10.05
CA GLY A 29 19.19 7.96 10.75
C GLY A 29 18.67 7.14 11.94
N GLN A 30 19.52 6.26 12.47
CA GLN A 30 19.12 5.30 13.50
C GLN A 30 18.59 5.97 14.77
N ALA A 31 19.24 7.06 15.22
CA ALA A 31 18.81 7.81 16.39
C ALA A 31 17.45 8.49 16.19
N ALA A 32 17.20 9.06 15.00
CA ALA A 32 15.92 9.66 14.63
C ALA A 32 14.81 8.60 14.56
N ASN A 33 15.07 7.45 13.92
CA ASN A 33 14.12 6.35 13.86
C ASN A 33 13.79 5.83 15.27
N LYS A 34 14.80 5.64 16.13
CA LYS A 34 14.59 5.23 17.51
C LYS A 34 13.72 6.26 18.24
N PHE A 35 14.05 7.54 18.15
CA PHE A 35 13.26 8.61 18.75
C PHE A 35 11.80 8.58 18.29
N VAL A 36 11.53 8.53 16.98
CA VAL A 36 10.15 8.47 16.44
C VAL A 36 9.38 7.24 16.93
N TYR A 37 10.05 6.10 17.06
CA TYR A 37 9.41 4.84 17.45
C TYR A 37 9.30 4.61 18.96
N THR A 38 10.06 5.34 19.78
CA THR A 38 10.04 5.20 21.25
C THR A 38 9.52 6.43 21.99
N CYS A 39 9.19 7.51 21.29
CA CYS A 39 8.61 8.69 21.90
C CYS A 39 7.24 8.36 22.51
N ASP A 40 6.88 9.01 23.61
CA ASP A 40 5.55 8.90 24.20
C ASP A 40 4.47 9.36 23.20
N ASP A 41 3.29 8.73 23.26
CA ASP A 41 2.12 9.04 22.41
C ASP A 41 1.75 10.53 22.50
N ASN A 42 2.09 11.19 23.62
CA ASN A 42 1.86 12.62 23.87
C ASN A 42 2.87 13.56 23.21
N ALA A 43 4.09 13.07 22.92
CA ALA A 43 5.19 13.90 22.45
C ALA A 43 5.27 14.01 20.92
N LEU A 44 4.79 12.98 20.20
CA LEU A 44 4.69 12.98 18.73
C LEU A 44 3.37 12.36 18.29
N ALA A 45 2.42 13.22 17.92
CA ALA A 45 1.21 12.77 17.23
C ALA A 45 1.50 12.56 15.74
N ASN A 46 0.92 11.50 15.15
CA ASN A 46 0.90 11.39 13.70
C ASN A 46 0.04 12.51 13.11
N GLN A 47 0.70 13.51 12.52
CA GLN A 47 0.05 14.54 11.73
C GLN A 47 0.23 14.18 10.25
N GLN A 48 -0.89 13.92 9.57
CA GLN A 48 -0.87 13.85 8.11
C GLN A 48 -1.07 15.23 7.52
N PRO A 49 -0.40 15.56 6.40
CA PRO A 49 -0.70 16.76 5.63
C PRO A 49 -2.20 16.89 5.41
N SER A 50 -2.73 18.11 5.54
CA SER A 50 -4.16 18.42 5.42
C SER A 50 -4.79 17.84 4.13
N LEU A 51 -3.99 17.74 3.07
CA LEU A 51 -4.38 17.19 1.77
C LEU A 51 -4.62 15.67 1.80
N ILE A 52 -3.79 14.92 2.51
CA ILE A 52 -3.98 13.48 2.72
C ILE A 52 -5.23 13.26 3.58
N ARG A 53 -5.45 14.11 4.60
CA ARG A 53 -6.65 14.07 5.43
C ARG A 53 -7.93 14.43 4.65
N ARG A 54 -7.85 15.27 3.62
CA ARG A 54 -8.98 15.57 2.74
C ARG A 54 -9.37 14.40 1.84
N ILE A 55 -8.40 13.62 1.35
CA ILE A 55 -8.69 12.43 0.52
C ILE A 55 -9.16 11.26 1.37
N TYR A 56 -8.55 11.01 2.53
CA TYR A 56 -8.94 9.89 3.40
C TYR A 56 -10.06 10.24 4.38
N GLY A 57 -10.41 11.52 4.53
CA GLY A 57 -11.41 12.00 5.47
C GLY A 57 -10.94 12.02 6.92
N GLU A 58 -11.60 12.83 7.73
CA GLU A 58 -11.24 13.03 9.14
C GLU A 58 -11.50 11.81 10.02
N ARG A 59 -12.45 10.94 9.62
CA ARG A 59 -12.75 9.67 10.29
C ARG A 59 -11.94 8.50 9.74
N SER A 60 -10.96 8.74 8.86
CA SER A 60 -9.97 7.71 8.57
C SER A 60 -9.06 7.53 9.78
N ILE A 61 -8.61 6.30 9.98
CA ILE A 61 -7.21 5.95 10.25
C ILE A 61 -6.32 7.09 10.72
N THR A 62 -5.89 7.89 9.76
CA THR A 62 -4.87 8.91 9.84
C THR A 62 -5.34 10.18 10.52
N GLY A 63 -6.65 10.33 10.71
CA GLY A 63 -7.31 11.46 11.36
C GLY A 63 -8.05 11.12 12.67
N LEU A 64 -8.07 9.85 13.11
CA LEU A 64 -8.70 9.42 14.38
C LEU A 64 -7.85 9.78 15.61
N GLY A 65 -8.52 9.96 16.76
CA GLY A 65 -7.87 10.12 18.06
C GLY A 65 -7.23 8.82 18.57
N VAL A 66 -6.31 8.92 19.54
CA VAL A 66 -5.47 7.81 20.04
C VAL A 66 -6.26 6.60 20.53
N ASP A 67 -7.39 6.80 21.21
CA ASP A 67 -8.18 5.70 21.77
C ASP A 67 -9.04 4.97 20.74
N GLU A 68 -9.67 5.71 19.82
CA GLU A 68 -10.45 5.14 18.71
C GLU A 68 -9.56 4.29 17.80
N HIS A 69 -8.37 4.82 17.55
CA HIS A 69 -7.26 4.19 16.87
C HIS A 69 -6.86 2.86 17.56
N LYS A 70 -6.53 2.87 18.86
CA LYS A 70 -6.20 1.64 19.62
C LYS A 70 -7.28 0.55 19.49
N ARG A 71 -8.56 0.90 19.63
CA ARG A 71 -9.69 -0.05 19.49
C ARG A 71 -9.77 -0.67 18.10
N LEU A 72 -9.73 0.17 17.08
CA LEU A 72 -9.82 -0.25 15.70
C LEU A 72 -8.66 -1.16 15.29
N ARG A 73 -7.43 -0.82 15.71
CA ARG A 73 -6.28 -1.67 15.42
C ARG A 73 -6.38 -3.02 16.11
N GLY A 74 -6.82 -3.10 17.35
CA GLY A 74 -7.04 -4.39 18.01
C GLY A 74 -7.98 -5.31 17.21
N ALA A 75 -9.03 -4.74 16.61
CA ALA A 75 -9.94 -5.47 15.73
C ALA A 75 -9.33 -5.86 14.38
N LEU A 76 -8.37 -5.10 13.85
CA LEU A 76 -7.68 -5.45 12.60
C LEU A 76 -6.57 -6.47 12.82
N GLU A 77 -5.81 -6.32 13.91
CA GLU A 77 -4.75 -7.24 14.30
C GLU A 77 -5.27 -8.66 14.49
N SER A 78 -6.55 -8.85 14.88
CA SER A 78 -7.13 -10.20 14.95
C SER A 78 -7.14 -10.94 13.62
N PHE A 79 -7.22 -10.24 12.47
CA PHE A 79 -7.14 -10.86 11.14
C PHE A 79 -5.70 -11.19 10.72
N PHE A 80 -4.70 -10.55 11.34
CA PHE A 80 -3.29 -10.71 11.00
C PHE A 80 -2.51 -11.51 12.05
N LYS A 81 -3.19 -12.16 12.98
CA LYS A 81 -2.55 -13.05 13.95
C LYS A 81 -1.86 -14.22 13.23
N PRO A 82 -0.68 -14.67 13.68
CA PRO A 82 0.06 -15.76 13.04
C PRO A 82 -0.78 -17.03 12.80
N GLU A 83 -1.70 -17.34 13.72
CA GLU A 83 -2.60 -18.49 13.64
C GLU A 83 -3.58 -18.37 12.47
N VAL A 84 -4.11 -17.16 12.23
CA VAL A 84 -5.02 -16.85 11.13
C VAL A 84 -4.25 -16.77 9.82
N LEU A 85 -3.06 -16.13 9.81
CA LEU A 85 -2.21 -16.04 8.63
C LEU A 85 -1.83 -17.41 8.06
N LYS A 86 -1.56 -18.40 8.93
CA LYS A 86 -1.30 -19.79 8.51
C LYS A 86 -2.46 -20.39 7.73
N GLN A 87 -3.70 -20.05 8.08
CA GLN A 87 -4.89 -20.52 7.38
C GLN A 87 -5.02 -19.86 6.00
N TYR A 88 -4.55 -18.62 5.85
CA TYR A 88 -4.55 -17.90 4.58
C TYR A 88 -3.54 -18.44 3.56
N VAL A 89 -2.44 -19.05 4.00
CA VAL A 89 -1.35 -19.50 3.08
C VAL A 89 -1.88 -20.35 1.94
N GLY A 90 -2.73 -21.35 2.23
CA GLY A 90 -3.25 -22.25 1.18
C GLY A 90 -4.11 -21.52 0.15
N LYS A 91 -4.99 -20.63 0.61
CA LYS A 91 -5.88 -19.87 -0.27
C LYS A 91 -5.12 -18.78 -1.05
N MET A 92 -4.16 -18.12 -0.42
CA MET A 92 -3.24 -17.18 -1.05
C MET A 92 -2.45 -17.85 -2.18
N ASP A 93 -1.90 -19.03 -1.93
CA ASP A 93 -1.16 -19.81 -2.94
C ASP A 93 -2.04 -20.19 -4.13
N GLU A 94 -3.28 -20.59 -3.87
CA GLU A 94 -4.28 -20.88 -4.90
C GLU A 94 -4.58 -19.65 -5.76
N ASP A 95 -4.85 -18.49 -5.13
CA ASP A 95 -5.21 -17.26 -5.83
C ASP A 95 -4.04 -16.71 -6.67
N ILE A 96 -2.80 -16.81 -6.16
CA ILE A 96 -1.58 -16.49 -6.92
C ILE A 96 -1.48 -17.39 -8.15
N ARG A 97 -1.61 -18.70 -7.97
CA ARG A 97 -1.50 -19.67 -9.07
C ARG A 97 -2.58 -19.43 -10.13
N LYS A 98 -3.82 -19.18 -9.70
CA LYS A 98 -4.95 -18.85 -10.58
C LYS A 98 -4.66 -17.59 -11.39
N HIS A 99 -4.17 -16.53 -10.74
CA HIS A 99 -3.79 -15.29 -11.41
C HIS A 99 -2.70 -15.50 -12.46
N LEU A 100 -1.64 -16.25 -12.14
CA LEU A 100 -0.55 -16.54 -13.06
C LEU A 100 -1.02 -17.38 -14.25
N ASN A 101 -1.83 -18.41 -14.02
CA ASN A 101 -2.41 -19.23 -15.08
C ASN A 101 -3.29 -18.41 -16.04
N MET A 102 -4.13 -17.52 -15.51
CA MET A 102 -5.03 -16.69 -16.31
C MET A 102 -4.30 -15.60 -17.11
N HIS A 103 -3.31 -14.94 -16.49
CA HIS A 103 -2.78 -13.70 -17.06
C HIS A 103 -1.37 -13.81 -17.64
N TRP A 104 -0.58 -14.82 -17.24
CA TRP A 104 0.83 -14.94 -17.57
C TRP A 104 1.13 -16.15 -18.47
N HIS A 105 0.52 -17.30 -18.16
CA HIS A 105 0.79 -18.53 -18.90
C HIS A 105 0.43 -18.40 -20.38
N GLY A 106 1.30 -18.91 -21.27
CA GLY A 106 1.11 -18.85 -22.72
C GLY A 106 1.35 -17.48 -23.37
N LYS A 107 1.69 -16.43 -22.60
CA LYS A 107 1.99 -15.10 -23.16
C LYS A 107 3.49 -14.88 -23.26
N GLN A 108 3.94 -14.34 -24.39
CA GLN A 108 5.35 -13.97 -24.58
C GLN A 108 5.70 -12.57 -24.03
N LYS A 109 4.71 -11.70 -23.83
CA LYS A 109 4.91 -10.35 -23.30
C LYS A 109 3.84 -10.06 -22.26
N VAL A 110 4.28 -9.64 -21.08
CA VAL A 110 3.40 -9.35 -19.97
C VAL A 110 3.74 -7.98 -19.38
N ALA A 111 2.71 -7.15 -19.20
CA ALA A 111 2.82 -5.91 -18.44
C ALA A 111 2.74 -6.27 -16.95
N VAL A 112 3.88 -6.27 -16.27
CA VAL A 112 3.99 -6.75 -14.87
C VAL A 112 3.25 -5.83 -13.90
N MET A 113 3.47 -4.52 -13.99
CA MET A 113 2.94 -3.55 -13.02
C MET A 113 1.41 -3.58 -12.86
N PRO A 114 0.60 -3.57 -13.94
CA PRO A 114 -0.85 -3.65 -13.83
C PRO A 114 -1.32 -4.97 -13.19
N LEU A 115 -0.70 -6.09 -13.56
CA LEU A 115 -1.07 -7.40 -13.04
C LEU A 115 -0.71 -7.56 -11.57
N MET A 116 0.46 -7.04 -11.14
CA MET A 116 0.85 -7.08 -9.73
C MET A 116 -0.01 -6.16 -8.88
N LYS A 117 -0.41 -4.99 -9.40
CA LYS A 117 -1.41 -4.15 -8.72
C LYS A 117 -2.73 -4.89 -8.52
N SER A 118 -3.21 -5.59 -9.54
CA SER A 118 -4.44 -6.39 -9.45
C SER A 118 -4.30 -7.56 -8.47
N LEU A 119 -3.17 -8.29 -8.52
CA LEU A 119 -2.91 -9.41 -7.62
C LEU A 119 -2.87 -8.97 -6.16
N THR A 120 -2.09 -7.93 -5.86
CA THR A 120 -1.92 -7.36 -4.50
C THR A 120 -3.23 -6.82 -3.93
N PHE A 121 -4.16 -6.42 -4.81
CA PHE A 121 -5.48 -6.00 -4.38
C PHE A 121 -6.41 -7.19 -4.12
N ASN A 122 -6.41 -8.18 -5.01
CA ASN A 122 -7.33 -9.31 -4.98
C ASN A 122 -7.08 -10.25 -3.79
N ILE A 123 -5.82 -10.51 -3.45
CA ILE A 123 -5.44 -11.43 -2.37
C ILE A 123 -6.04 -11.01 -1.01
N PRO A 124 -5.75 -9.80 -0.47
CA PRO A 124 -6.36 -9.37 0.79
C PRO A 124 -7.88 -9.20 0.67
N SER A 125 -8.40 -8.83 -0.50
CA SER A 125 -9.84 -8.70 -0.71
C SER A 125 -10.59 -10.02 -0.59
N SER A 126 -10.01 -11.09 -1.12
CA SER A 126 -10.56 -12.44 -0.98
C SER A 126 -10.38 -12.97 0.44
N LEU A 127 -9.19 -12.82 1.02
CA LEU A 127 -8.84 -13.46 2.30
C LEU A 127 -9.42 -12.77 3.53
N ILE A 128 -9.51 -11.43 3.53
CA ILE A 128 -9.97 -10.64 4.68
C ILE A 128 -11.46 -10.36 4.57
N PHE A 129 -11.93 -10.01 3.37
CA PHE A 129 -13.31 -9.58 3.15
C PHE A 129 -14.20 -10.66 2.52
N GLY A 130 -13.64 -11.81 2.12
CA GLY A 130 -14.41 -12.87 1.46
C GLY A 130 -14.95 -12.47 0.09
N ILE A 131 -14.38 -11.43 -0.54
CA ILE A 131 -14.88 -10.91 -1.82
C ILE A 131 -14.24 -11.71 -2.95
N GLU A 132 -15.05 -12.51 -3.64
CA GLU A 132 -14.62 -13.28 -4.80
C GLU A 132 -14.47 -12.41 -6.07
N GLN A 133 -13.73 -12.93 -7.05
CA GLN A 133 -13.48 -12.24 -8.32
C GLN A 133 -14.80 -12.01 -9.10
N GLY A 134 -15.05 -10.77 -9.55
CA GLY A 134 -16.28 -10.38 -10.24
C GLY A 134 -16.34 -8.88 -10.59
N ALA A 135 -17.48 -8.44 -11.12
CA ALA A 135 -17.67 -7.03 -11.52
C ALA A 135 -17.51 -6.05 -10.34
N THR A 136 -17.99 -6.44 -9.15
CA THR A 136 -17.93 -5.62 -7.94
C THR A 136 -16.50 -5.32 -7.49
N ILE A 137 -15.62 -6.33 -7.48
CA ILE A 137 -14.23 -6.15 -7.06
C ILE A 137 -13.43 -5.34 -8.09
N ASN A 138 -13.73 -5.49 -9.38
CA ASN A 138 -13.10 -4.70 -10.43
C ASN A 138 -13.44 -3.21 -10.30
N ALA A 139 -14.71 -2.89 -10.02
CA ALA A 139 -15.12 -1.52 -9.75
C ALA A 139 -14.39 -0.97 -8.51
N PHE A 140 -14.25 -1.77 -7.45
CA PHE A 140 -13.51 -1.34 -6.26
C PHE A 140 -12.02 -1.11 -6.53
N ILE A 141 -11.37 -1.95 -7.36
CA ILE A 141 -9.97 -1.76 -7.77
C ILE A 141 -9.79 -0.41 -8.46
N GLU A 142 -10.69 -0.06 -9.38
CA GLU A 142 -10.64 1.22 -10.10
C GLU A 142 -10.79 2.41 -9.13
N LEU A 143 -11.77 2.34 -8.22
CA LEU A 143 -11.96 3.36 -7.19
C LEU A 143 -10.74 3.49 -6.26
N PHE A 144 -10.15 2.37 -5.85
CA PHE A 144 -8.96 2.36 -5.01
C PHE A 144 -7.74 2.95 -5.74
N GLN A 145 -7.57 2.62 -7.02
CA GLN A 145 -6.51 3.20 -7.84
C GLN A 145 -6.68 4.71 -8.01
N ASP A 146 -7.90 5.20 -8.22
CA ASP A 146 -8.16 6.64 -8.32
C ASP A 146 -7.88 7.38 -7.01
N ILE A 147 -8.20 6.77 -5.85
CA ILE A 147 -7.82 7.30 -4.53
C ILE A 147 -6.29 7.38 -4.41
N MET A 148 -5.59 6.28 -4.72
CA MET A 148 -4.13 6.19 -4.62
C MET A 148 -3.44 7.18 -5.56
N ASP A 149 -3.92 7.32 -6.79
CA ASP A 149 -3.44 8.29 -7.77
C ASP A 149 -3.74 9.73 -7.33
N GLY A 150 -4.85 9.97 -6.63
CA GLY A 150 -5.19 11.25 -6.02
C GLY A 150 -4.20 11.68 -4.94
N ILE A 151 -3.74 10.74 -4.10
CA ILE A 151 -2.81 11.01 -2.99
C ILE A 151 -1.43 11.42 -3.49
N VAL A 152 -0.93 10.75 -4.54
CA VAL A 152 0.40 11.05 -5.11
C VAL A 152 0.37 12.22 -6.10
N SER A 153 -0.81 12.76 -6.40
CA SER A 153 -0.96 13.86 -7.35
C SER A 153 -0.75 15.24 -6.73
N ILE A 154 -0.49 16.22 -7.60
CA ILE A 154 -0.36 17.62 -7.18
C ILE A 154 -1.72 18.07 -6.61
N PRO A 155 -1.74 18.68 -5.41
CA PRO A 155 -2.95 18.97 -4.64
C PRO A 155 -3.75 20.18 -5.17
N ILE A 156 -4.15 20.13 -6.44
CA ILE A 156 -4.95 21.19 -7.07
C ILE A 156 -6.39 20.67 -7.19
N ASN A 157 -7.34 21.30 -6.51
CA ASN A 157 -8.76 20.93 -6.59
C ASN A 157 -9.41 21.48 -7.87
N CYS A 158 -8.97 21.00 -9.03
CA CYS A 158 -9.58 21.31 -10.33
C CYS A 158 -10.27 20.06 -10.89
N PRO A 159 -11.42 20.21 -11.58
CA PRO A 159 -12.26 19.08 -12.02
C PRO A 159 -11.58 18.06 -12.95
N PHE A 160 -10.42 18.42 -13.52
CA PHE A 160 -9.64 17.59 -14.44
C PHE A 160 -8.47 16.86 -13.77
N THR A 161 -8.25 17.07 -12.47
CA THR A 161 -7.08 16.54 -11.75
C THR A 161 -7.36 15.20 -11.08
N ARG A 162 -6.31 14.38 -10.92
CA ARG A 162 -6.38 13.12 -10.17
C ARG A 162 -6.81 13.36 -8.70
N PHE A 163 -6.40 14.48 -8.11
CA PHE A 163 -6.81 14.91 -6.77
C PHE A 163 -8.34 15.10 -6.64
N ASN A 164 -9.00 15.75 -7.62
CA ASN A 164 -10.45 15.93 -7.59
C ASN A 164 -11.23 14.61 -7.72
N ARG A 165 -10.72 13.66 -8.52
CA ARG A 165 -11.32 12.32 -8.63
C ARG A 165 -11.23 11.55 -7.31
N GLY A 166 -10.05 11.52 -6.69
CA GLY A 166 -9.86 10.88 -5.38
C GLY A 166 -10.75 11.49 -4.28
N LEU A 167 -10.93 12.82 -4.27
CA LEU A 167 -11.82 13.50 -3.32
C LEU A 167 -13.31 13.11 -3.47
N LYS A 168 -13.79 12.87 -4.69
CA LYS A 168 -15.21 12.53 -4.93
C LYS A 168 -15.54 11.10 -4.50
N ILE A 169 -14.62 10.17 -4.68
CA ILE A 169 -14.82 8.74 -4.40
C ILE A 169 -14.86 8.46 -2.89
N HIS A 170 -14.12 9.26 -2.11
CA HIS A 170 -14.05 9.13 -0.65
C HIS A 170 -15.41 9.24 0.07
N GLN A 171 -16.38 9.98 -0.50
CA GLN A 171 -17.70 10.13 0.11
C GLN A 171 -18.48 8.81 0.30
N SER A 172 -18.00 7.69 -0.25
CA SER A 172 -18.70 6.39 -0.20
C SER A 172 -17.89 5.20 0.32
N SER A 173 -16.64 5.37 0.76
CA SER A 173 -15.85 4.24 1.29
C SER A 173 -14.89 4.65 2.40
N SER A 174 -15.09 4.10 3.61
CA SER A 174 -14.23 4.29 4.77
C SER A 174 -13.71 2.93 5.23
N VAL A 175 -12.41 2.69 5.08
CA VAL A 175 -11.72 1.53 5.67
C VAL A 175 -10.57 2.04 6.53
N ALA A 176 -10.33 1.34 7.65
CA ALA A 176 -9.73 1.90 8.84
C ALA A 176 -8.46 1.07 9.29
N PHE A 177 -7.32 1.63 9.77
CA PHE A 177 -6.01 0.99 10.13
C PHE A 177 -5.03 1.86 10.95
N ARG A 178 -5.23 2.10 12.25
CA ARG A 178 -4.21 2.83 13.03
C ARG A 178 -4.39 2.56 14.54
N GLY A 179 -3.34 2.21 15.32
CA GLY A 179 -3.41 1.78 16.75
C GLY A 179 -2.30 0.89 17.36
N GLY A 180 -1.00 1.22 17.32
CA GLY A 180 0.06 0.36 17.91
C GLY A 180 1.45 0.66 17.34
N PRO A 181 2.44 -0.26 17.48
CA PRO A 181 3.77 -0.12 16.86
C PRO A 181 3.63 0.38 15.42
N TRP A 182 4.54 1.25 14.98
CA TRP A 182 4.56 1.84 13.63
C TRP A 182 4.91 0.83 12.53
N ILE A 183 4.30 -0.34 12.59
CA ILE A 183 4.38 -1.46 11.69
C ILE A 183 2.95 -1.66 11.18
N CYS A 184 2.81 -1.80 9.86
CA CYS A 184 1.54 -2.16 9.25
C CYS A 184 1.05 -3.49 9.86
N PRO A 185 -0.20 -3.59 10.37
CA PRO A 185 -0.73 -4.86 10.88
C PRO A 185 -0.61 -6.00 9.87
N GLY A 186 -0.76 -5.68 8.58
CA GLY A 186 -0.58 -6.63 7.48
C GLY A 186 0.87 -6.89 7.07
N HIS A 187 1.90 -6.44 7.79
CA HIS A 187 3.29 -6.59 7.34
C HIS A 187 3.68 -8.06 7.13
N GLU A 188 3.36 -8.94 8.08
CA GLU A 188 3.63 -10.38 7.93
C GLU A 188 2.76 -11.01 6.84
N PHE A 189 1.51 -10.56 6.68
CA PHE A 189 0.66 -10.97 5.56
C PHE A 189 1.29 -10.64 4.22
N THR A 190 1.69 -9.38 4.02
CA THR A 190 2.34 -8.90 2.79
C THR A 190 3.68 -9.61 2.57
N ARG A 191 4.41 -9.94 3.63
CA ARG A 191 5.65 -10.69 3.52
C ARG A 191 5.39 -12.10 2.97
N ILE A 192 4.39 -12.81 3.48
CA ILE A 192 3.98 -14.13 2.98
C ILE A 192 3.52 -14.04 1.53
N GLU A 193 2.67 -13.06 1.22
CA GLU A 193 2.16 -12.79 -0.13
C GLU A 193 3.28 -12.55 -1.15
N ASN A 194 4.24 -11.70 -0.80
CA ASN A 194 5.39 -11.40 -1.64
C ASN A 194 6.26 -12.64 -1.85
N LEU A 195 6.55 -13.40 -0.78
CA LEU A 195 7.36 -14.61 -0.88
C LEU A 195 6.70 -15.67 -1.76
N ALA A 196 5.40 -15.91 -1.58
CA ALA A 196 4.64 -16.84 -2.40
C ALA A 196 4.57 -16.39 -3.87
N THR A 197 4.32 -15.10 -4.10
CA THR A 197 4.28 -14.52 -5.45
C THR A 197 5.64 -14.66 -6.14
N ILE A 198 6.73 -14.30 -5.45
CA ILE A 198 8.10 -14.45 -5.98
C ILE A 198 8.38 -15.93 -6.29
N HIS A 199 8.04 -16.85 -5.39
CA HIS A 199 8.23 -18.29 -5.62
C HIS A 199 7.58 -18.76 -6.93
N HIS A 200 6.32 -18.38 -7.17
CA HIS A 200 5.60 -18.75 -8.40
C HIS A 200 6.02 -17.96 -9.64
N LEU A 201 6.70 -16.83 -9.48
CA LEU A 201 7.29 -16.09 -10.59
C LEU A 201 8.66 -16.65 -11.00
N VAL A 202 9.46 -17.17 -10.06
CA VAL A 202 10.83 -17.64 -10.36
C VAL A 202 10.91 -19.13 -10.68
N THR A 203 9.96 -19.94 -10.21
CA THR A 203 10.02 -21.40 -10.37
C THR A 203 9.64 -21.87 -11.78
N PRO A 204 8.51 -21.41 -12.38
CA PRO A 204 8.08 -21.89 -13.70
C PRO A 204 8.47 -20.97 -14.87
N PHE A 205 8.83 -19.71 -14.62
CA PHE A 205 9.13 -18.74 -15.68
C PHE A 205 10.63 -18.44 -15.79
N SER A 206 11.10 -18.29 -17.03
CA SER A 206 12.40 -17.70 -17.34
C SER A 206 12.23 -16.28 -17.87
N TRP A 207 13.10 -15.38 -17.41
CA TRP A 207 13.01 -13.94 -17.63
C TRP A 207 14.12 -13.44 -18.56
N LYS A 208 13.77 -12.59 -19.52
CA LYS A 208 14.73 -11.80 -20.30
C LYS A 208 14.37 -10.32 -20.19
N SER A 209 15.35 -9.47 -19.87
CA SER A 209 15.18 -8.02 -19.81
C SER A 209 14.92 -7.47 -21.21
N PHE A 210 13.78 -6.80 -21.40
CA PHE A 210 13.47 -6.05 -22.62
C PHE A 210 13.56 -4.55 -22.31
N SER A 211 14.23 -3.78 -23.16
CA SER A 211 14.45 -2.34 -23.00
C SER A 211 13.15 -1.56 -23.18
N SER A 212 12.31 -1.57 -22.13
CA SER A 212 11.17 -0.69 -21.81
C SER A 212 10.17 -1.48 -20.95
N PHE A 213 10.36 -1.53 -19.62
CA PHE A 213 9.33 -1.94 -18.63
C PHE A 213 8.39 -3.11 -19.04
N GLN A 214 8.93 -4.11 -19.75
CA GLN A 214 8.20 -5.26 -20.28
C GLN A 214 9.04 -6.51 -20.02
N ALA A 215 8.40 -7.51 -19.44
CA ALA A 215 9.04 -8.79 -19.18
C ALA A 215 8.59 -9.81 -20.23
N ARG A 216 9.53 -10.58 -20.78
CA ARG A 216 9.26 -11.75 -21.61
C ARG A 216 9.28 -12.98 -20.73
N THR A 217 8.15 -13.67 -20.63
CA THR A 217 8.03 -14.97 -19.97
C THR A 217 8.24 -16.07 -21.00
N THR A 218 9.17 -16.98 -20.73
CA THR A 218 9.31 -18.25 -21.46
C THR A 218 9.15 -19.37 -20.46
N ASN A 219 8.21 -20.29 -20.71
CA ASN A 219 8.07 -21.52 -19.91
C ASN A 219 9.36 -22.33 -20.02
N ARG A 220 9.85 -22.85 -18.90
CA ARG A 220 10.78 -24.00 -18.95
C ARG A 220 9.93 -25.25 -19.19
N ASN A 221 10.32 -26.04 -20.19
CA ASN A 221 9.73 -27.35 -20.48
C ASN A 221 9.83 -28.28 -19.27
#